data_AF-A0A369J6X0-F1
#
_entry.id   AF-A0A369J6X0-F1
#
_cell.length_a   1.000
_cell.length_b   1.000
_cell.length_c   1.000
_cell.angle_alpha   90.00
_cell.angle_beta   90.00
_cell.angle_gamma   90.00
#
_symmetry.space_group_name_H-M   'P 1'
#
loop_
_entity.id
_entity.type
_entity.pdbx_description
1 polymer ?
#
loop_
_entity_poly.entity_id
_entity_poly.type
_entity_poly.pdbx_seq_one_letter_code
_entity_poly.pdbx_strand_id
1 'polypeptide(L)'
;MPPTKGPIWTHFLTGEKQNGSHVRAHCIGCIEKHRPDGEVVELDDAGNPKLSSESWVVEACKAGVGGVLGVKDSMIAHILGKGGNSPCPNASSKARKSARILKKGKGKRVREDSDSNSDDDKSEKRPKRKLLTKVETSMKQSQLKVFRGINVPFTPEQEEIVRKQFLRATISANLPFQWVDNPEVMILFLLFRSTAGDVMPERRQISGQLLDDANMEVTKRLKGVLRGEYAVIAADGWKDDSRNAINGVNLSVGGKTYLIDLILANSHRKDGVSMCTAFEGMIDRAEDVYHVCIVAFCCDNDGGSQRGRKDLVLKRPWLFGPPCCAHQLILGDYFTENEDASDTAEEATDLIGWILNHGLVRSVFNEVQADISIPPGKILAFLVANMTRWNTHFIAFDRLFDLKDPTRRAVISRRQDIIAAQVGAEKNRQKKQKLEDDAVTHCELIDDGGFWRHLKSVIDDLEPICLGLNMNQTDAMRPDQALLTFAGIFLYFQKHSKPSVANG
;
A
#
# COMPACT_ATOMS: atom_id res chain seq x y z
N MET A 1 -10.03 -43.21 19.51
CA MET A 1 -10.13 -44.66 19.74
C MET A 1 -9.23 -45.37 18.74
N PRO A 2 -8.36 -46.32 19.15
CA PRO A 2 -7.60 -47.10 18.17
C PRO A 2 -8.57 -47.87 17.26
N PRO A 3 -8.32 -47.95 15.94
CA PRO A 3 -9.22 -48.62 15.02
C PRO A 3 -9.43 -50.07 15.46
N THR A 4 -10.69 -50.50 15.53
CA THR A 4 -11.07 -51.87 15.89
C THR A 4 -10.34 -52.85 14.97
N LYS A 5 -9.58 -53.78 15.56
CA LYS A 5 -8.80 -54.77 14.81
C LYS A 5 -9.75 -55.61 13.95
N GLY A 6 -9.65 -55.48 12.63
CA GLY A 6 -10.48 -56.22 11.68
C GLY A 6 -10.21 -57.74 11.69
N PRO A 7 -11.07 -58.56 11.07
CA PRO A 7 -11.04 -60.03 11.19
C PRO A 7 -9.72 -60.70 10.79
N ILE A 8 -8.91 -60.05 9.93
CA ILE A 8 -7.61 -60.59 9.50
C ILE A 8 -6.60 -60.67 10.66
N TRP A 9 -6.74 -59.83 11.69
CA TRP A 9 -5.87 -59.81 12.85
C TRP A 9 -5.93 -61.09 13.69
N THR A 10 -6.95 -61.94 13.52
CA THR A 10 -6.98 -63.28 14.15
C THR A 10 -5.83 -64.20 13.70
N HIS A 11 -5.14 -63.86 12.61
CA HIS A 11 -3.98 -64.60 12.09
C HIS A 11 -2.65 -63.88 12.33
N PHE A 12 -2.66 -62.77 13.08
CA PHE A 12 -1.47 -61.94 13.33
C PHE A 12 -1.38 -61.49 14.79
N LEU A 13 -0.18 -61.55 15.36
CA LEU A 13 0.13 -60.93 16.65
C LEU A 13 0.41 -59.44 16.48
N THR A 14 0.00 -58.67 17.49
CA THR A 14 0.22 -57.22 17.52
C THR A 14 1.60 -56.93 18.09
N GLY A 15 2.47 -56.32 17.28
CA GLY A 15 3.80 -55.91 17.69
C GLY A 15 3.84 -54.45 18.12
N GLU A 16 5.04 -53.86 18.07
CA GLU A 16 5.29 -52.49 18.50
C GLU A 16 4.59 -51.45 17.59
N LYS A 17 4.24 -50.32 18.19
CA LYS A 17 3.63 -49.18 17.51
C LYS A 17 4.69 -48.44 16.69
N GLN A 18 4.52 -48.37 15.38
CA GLN A 18 5.51 -47.74 14.48
C GLN A 18 5.32 -46.22 14.36
N ASN A 19 4.08 -45.73 14.47
CA ASN A 19 3.76 -44.30 14.52
C ASN A 19 2.37 -44.09 15.15
N GLY A 20 1.90 -42.84 15.20
CA GLY A 20 0.61 -42.48 15.81
C GLY A 20 -0.60 -43.31 15.36
N SER A 21 -0.57 -43.87 14.14
CA SER A 21 -1.69 -44.55 13.48
C SER A 21 -1.44 -46.01 13.08
N HIS A 22 -0.20 -46.51 13.12
CA HIS A 22 0.16 -47.85 12.62
C HIS A 22 0.90 -48.69 13.66
N VAL A 23 0.55 -49.98 13.71
CA VAL A 23 1.16 -50.99 14.57
C VAL A 23 1.74 -52.10 13.69
N ARG A 24 2.86 -52.69 14.09
CA ARG A 24 3.45 -53.85 13.39
C ARG A 24 2.57 -55.08 13.62
N ALA A 25 2.41 -55.93 12.60
CA ALA A 25 1.67 -57.18 12.67
C ALA A 25 2.60 -58.35 12.35
N HIS A 26 2.62 -59.39 13.17
CA HIS A 26 3.47 -60.56 12.96
C HIS A 26 2.62 -61.79 12.63
N CYS A 27 2.89 -62.44 11.50
CA CYS A 27 2.10 -63.60 11.08
C CYS A 27 2.32 -64.79 12.03
N ILE A 28 1.24 -65.31 12.62
CA ILE A 28 1.29 -66.40 13.60
C ILE A 28 1.98 -67.64 13.01
N GLY A 29 1.62 -68.05 11.79
CA GLY A 29 2.23 -69.23 11.16
C GLY A 29 3.74 -69.09 10.88
N CYS A 30 4.23 -67.86 10.66
CA CYS A 30 5.66 -67.62 10.53
C CYS A 30 6.39 -67.74 11.88
N ILE A 31 5.73 -67.30 12.96
CA ILE A 31 6.25 -67.42 14.32
C ILE A 31 6.28 -68.89 14.74
N GLU A 32 5.18 -69.64 14.54
CA GLU A 32 5.10 -71.06 14.92
C GLU A 32 6.20 -71.92 14.28
N LYS A 33 6.65 -71.58 13.06
CA LYS A 33 7.78 -72.27 12.43
C LYS A 33 9.13 -72.00 13.12
N HIS A 34 9.27 -70.89 13.83
CA HIS A 34 10.46 -70.54 14.60
C HIS A 34 10.38 -71.05 16.06
N ARG A 35 9.43 -71.94 16.37
CA ARG A 35 9.33 -72.57 17.67
C ARG A 35 10.53 -73.51 17.91
N PRO A 36 11.21 -73.42 19.07
CA PRO A 36 12.24 -74.38 19.47
C PRO A 36 11.67 -75.79 19.67
N ASP A 37 12.42 -76.84 19.29
CA ASP A 37 12.00 -78.23 19.47
C ASP A 37 11.82 -78.59 20.95
N GLY A 38 10.65 -79.13 21.32
CA GLY A 38 10.37 -79.67 22.67
C GLY A 38 9.59 -78.74 23.63
N GLU A 39 9.32 -77.49 23.27
CA GLU A 39 8.45 -76.59 24.05
C GLU A 39 6.99 -77.07 24.01
N VAL A 40 6.23 -77.00 25.10
CA VAL A 40 4.79 -77.30 25.15
C VAL A 40 4.04 -75.97 25.17
N VAL A 41 3.09 -75.76 24.24
CA VAL A 41 2.33 -74.51 24.16
C VAL A 41 1.06 -74.63 24.98
N GLU A 42 0.85 -73.69 25.90
CA GLU A 42 -0.39 -73.58 26.66
C GLU A 42 -1.55 -73.25 25.70
N LEU A 43 -2.65 -74.00 25.84
CA LEU A 43 -3.89 -73.71 25.12
C LEU A 43 -4.78 -72.84 26.02
N ASP A 44 -5.46 -71.87 25.42
CA ASP A 44 -6.52 -71.12 26.06
C ASP A 44 -7.77 -71.99 26.29
N ASP A 45 -8.75 -71.47 27.03
CA ASP A 45 -10.01 -72.16 27.35
C ASP A 45 -10.83 -72.56 26.11
N ALA A 46 -10.49 -72.02 24.92
CA ALA A 46 -11.08 -72.35 23.64
C ALA A 46 -10.21 -73.31 22.80
N GLY A 47 -9.15 -73.87 23.38
CA GLY A 47 -8.25 -74.84 22.76
C GLY A 47 -7.28 -74.23 21.74
N ASN A 48 -7.06 -72.91 21.76
CA ASN A 48 -6.12 -72.23 20.86
C ASN A 48 -4.79 -71.93 21.54
N PRO A 49 -3.65 -72.00 20.82
CA PRO A 49 -2.34 -71.62 21.32
C PRO A 49 -2.30 -70.21 21.94
N LYS A 50 -1.95 -70.09 23.24
CA LYS A 50 -1.81 -68.80 23.94
C LYS A 50 -0.45 -68.15 23.65
N LEU A 51 -0.20 -67.88 22.38
CA LEU A 51 1.13 -67.51 21.87
C LEU A 51 1.64 -66.13 22.34
N SER A 52 0.77 -65.20 22.75
CA SER A 52 1.18 -63.81 23.01
C SER A 52 2.01 -63.61 24.29
N SER A 53 2.05 -64.60 25.19
CA SER A 53 2.78 -64.51 26.47
C SER A 53 4.03 -65.38 26.54
N GLU A 54 4.29 -66.20 25.52
CA GLU A 54 5.46 -67.10 25.49
C GLU A 54 6.74 -66.32 25.18
N SER A 55 7.82 -66.57 25.93
CA SER A 55 9.09 -65.84 25.82
C SER A 55 9.68 -65.92 24.41
N TRP A 56 9.67 -67.10 23.80
CA TRP A 56 10.18 -67.33 22.44
C TRP A 56 9.36 -66.60 21.37
N VAL A 57 8.06 -66.38 21.58
CA VAL A 57 7.21 -65.60 20.66
C VAL A 57 7.55 -64.13 20.71
N VAL A 58 7.80 -63.58 21.90
CA VAL A 58 8.24 -62.19 22.07
C VAL A 58 9.59 -61.97 21.41
N GLU A 59 10.54 -62.91 21.55
CA GLU A 59 11.83 -62.86 20.86
C GLU A 59 11.70 -62.93 19.34
N ALA A 60 10.86 -63.83 18.82
CA ALA A 60 10.59 -63.91 17.38
C ALA A 60 9.96 -62.61 16.84
N CYS A 61 9.09 -61.96 17.60
CA CYS A 61 8.52 -60.66 17.24
C CYS A 61 9.60 -59.56 17.21
N LYS A 62 10.49 -59.51 18.20
CA LYS A 62 11.63 -58.57 18.23
C LYS A 62 12.60 -58.80 17.07
N ALA A 63 12.84 -60.06 16.70
CA ALA A 63 13.64 -60.42 15.52
C ALA A 63 12.96 -60.09 14.18
N GLY A 64 11.69 -59.66 14.18
CA GLY A 64 10.97 -59.25 12.98
C GLY A 64 10.38 -60.41 12.17
N VAL A 65 10.35 -61.63 12.73
CA VAL A 65 9.82 -62.83 12.05
C VAL A 65 8.37 -62.60 11.63
N GLY A 66 8.10 -62.80 10.34
CA GLY A 66 6.76 -62.62 9.76
C GLY A 66 6.16 -61.22 9.91
N GLY A 67 6.99 -60.21 10.20
CA GLY A 67 6.56 -58.85 10.50
C GLY A 67 6.16 -58.07 9.24
N VAL A 68 4.96 -57.50 9.25
CA VAL A 68 4.40 -56.64 8.21
C VAL A 68 3.72 -55.42 8.81
N LEU A 69 3.39 -54.43 7.97
CA LEU A 69 2.56 -53.29 8.37
C LEU A 69 1.16 -53.79 8.78
N GLY A 70 0.66 -53.37 9.94
CA GLY A 70 -0.66 -53.74 10.48
C GLY A 70 -1.85 -53.10 9.77
N VAL A 71 -1.76 -52.94 8.45
CA VAL A 71 -2.86 -52.53 7.58
C VAL A 71 -3.38 -53.73 6.80
N LYS A 72 -4.70 -53.76 6.57
CA LYS A 72 -5.41 -54.88 5.93
C LYS A 72 -4.74 -55.38 4.65
N ASP A 73 -4.37 -54.46 3.76
CA ASP A 73 -3.83 -54.81 2.45
C ASP A 73 -2.43 -55.43 2.53
N SER A 74 -1.59 -54.97 3.47
CA SER A 74 -0.25 -55.53 3.70
C SER A 74 -0.33 -56.94 4.30
N MET A 75 -1.24 -57.16 5.25
CA MET A 75 -1.48 -58.50 5.82
C MET A 75 -2.03 -59.49 4.77
N ILE A 76 -2.94 -59.04 3.90
CA ILE A 76 -3.45 -59.86 2.78
C ILE A 76 -2.34 -60.16 1.77
N ALA A 77 -1.50 -59.17 1.44
CA ALA A 77 -0.38 -59.33 0.52
C ALA A 77 0.65 -60.34 1.05
N HIS A 78 0.92 -60.34 2.35
CA HIS A 78 1.78 -61.35 2.97
C HIS A 78 1.21 -62.77 2.83
N ILE A 79 -0.06 -62.97 3.15
CA ILE A 79 -0.68 -64.31 3.11
C ILE A 79 -0.82 -64.84 1.68
N LEU A 80 -1.28 -64.01 0.73
CA LEU A 80 -1.64 -64.44 -0.62
C LEU A 80 -0.59 -64.18 -1.69
N GLY A 81 0.45 -63.41 -1.39
CA GLY A 81 1.39 -62.90 -2.39
C GLY A 81 0.77 -61.79 -3.24
N LYS A 82 1.54 -60.73 -3.53
CA LYS A 82 1.17 -59.66 -4.47
C LYS A 82 2.43 -58.96 -4.97
N GLY A 83 2.47 -58.64 -6.27
CA GLY A 83 3.50 -57.77 -6.86
C GLY A 83 4.92 -58.31 -6.77
N GLY A 84 5.15 -59.58 -7.13
CA GLY A 84 6.49 -60.20 -7.15
C GLY A 84 6.88 -60.97 -5.88
N ASN A 85 6.16 -60.79 -4.77
CA ASN A 85 6.38 -61.57 -3.56
C ASN A 85 5.57 -62.87 -3.55
N SER A 86 6.21 -63.99 -3.18
CA SER A 86 5.56 -65.29 -3.03
C SER A 86 4.56 -65.30 -1.86
N PRO A 87 3.47 -66.07 -1.94
CA PRO A 87 2.55 -66.24 -0.82
C PRO A 87 3.27 -66.81 0.39
N CYS A 88 2.91 -66.37 1.60
CA CYS A 88 3.50 -66.90 2.83
C CYS A 88 3.36 -68.44 2.89
N PRO A 89 4.48 -69.18 2.95
CA PRO A 89 4.45 -70.64 2.94
C PRO A 89 3.84 -71.21 4.22
N ASN A 90 3.96 -70.47 5.33
CA ASN A 90 3.53 -70.91 6.66
C ASN A 90 2.13 -70.44 7.04
N ALA A 91 1.42 -69.74 6.15
CA ALA A 91 0.07 -69.27 6.44
C ALA A 91 -0.94 -70.43 6.42
N SER A 92 -1.71 -70.58 7.50
CA SER A 92 -2.73 -71.62 7.65
C SER A 92 -3.81 -71.55 6.55
N SER A 93 -4.48 -72.68 6.28
CA SER A 93 -5.59 -72.74 5.32
C SER A 93 -6.73 -71.77 5.70
N LYS A 94 -7.00 -71.61 7.01
CA LYS A 94 -7.93 -70.62 7.56
C LYS A 94 -7.49 -69.19 7.24
N ALA A 95 -6.21 -68.85 7.45
CA ALA A 95 -5.66 -67.53 7.13
C ALA A 95 -5.79 -67.20 5.64
N ARG A 96 -5.48 -68.16 4.75
CA ARG A 96 -5.61 -68.02 3.29
C ARG A 96 -7.07 -67.82 2.86
N LYS A 97 -8.02 -68.54 3.46
CA LYS A 97 -9.45 -68.38 3.19
C LYS A 97 -9.95 -66.99 3.62
N SER A 98 -9.62 -66.57 4.83
CA SER A 98 -9.98 -65.23 5.35
C SER A 98 -9.40 -64.10 4.49
N ALA A 99 -8.12 -64.21 4.07
CA ALA A 99 -7.51 -63.24 3.18
C ALA A 99 -8.18 -63.19 1.79
N ARG A 100 -8.59 -64.34 1.23
CA ARG A 100 -9.30 -64.39 -0.07
C ARG A 100 -10.68 -63.74 0.00
N ILE A 101 -11.45 -63.99 1.07
CA ILE A 101 -12.76 -63.36 1.29
C ILE A 101 -12.59 -61.84 1.39
N LEU A 102 -11.65 -61.40 2.22
CA LEU A 102 -11.39 -59.97 2.43
C LEU A 102 -10.84 -59.26 1.17
N LYS A 103 -10.16 -59.98 0.28
CA LYS A 103 -9.70 -59.50 -1.03
C LYS A 103 -10.86 -59.38 -2.04
N LYS A 104 -11.79 -60.35 -2.06
CA LYS A 104 -12.98 -60.34 -2.94
C LYS A 104 -14.05 -59.31 -2.54
N GLY A 105 -14.01 -58.79 -1.31
CA GLY A 105 -14.93 -57.75 -0.83
C GLY A 105 -14.88 -56.40 -1.54
N LYS A 106 -13.97 -56.19 -2.51
CA LYS A 106 -14.05 -55.06 -3.47
C LYS A 106 -14.85 -55.49 -4.71
N GLY A 107 -16.18 -55.52 -4.58
CA GLY A 107 -17.09 -55.54 -5.74
C GLY A 107 -18.27 -56.49 -5.65
N LYS A 108 -19.29 -56.16 -4.84
CA LYS A 108 -20.70 -56.41 -5.22
C LYS A 108 -21.61 -55.53 -4.36
N ARG A 109 -22.23 -54.51 -4.98
CA ARG A 109 -23.51 -53.98 -4.52
C ARG A 109 -24.53 -55.10 -4.66
N VAL A 110 -25.26 -55.40 -3.59
CA VAL A 110 -26.45 -56.24 -3.64
C VAL A 110 -27.48 -55.54 -4.52
N ARG A 111 -27.95 -56.23 -5.56
CA ARG A 111 -29.26 -56.00 -6.17
C ARG A 111 -30.03 -57.28 -5.89
N GLU A 112 -31.04 -57.20 -5.05
CA GLU A 112 -32.11 -58.18 -4.99
C GLU A 112 -32.97 -57.97 -6.23
N ASP A 113 -33.24 -59.03 -6.99
CA ASP A 113 -34.58 -59.62 -7.02
C ASP A 113 -34.59 -60.92 -7.84
N SER A 114 -35.50 -61.78 -7.43
CA SER A 114 -35.67 -63.19 -7.75
C SER A 114 -36.19 -63.50 -9.15
N ASP A 115 -35.66 -64.61 -9.68
CA ASP A 115 -36.28 -65.70 -10.45
C ASP A 115 -36.94 -65.51 -11.83
N SER A 116 -36.34 -66.24 -12.79
CA SER A 116 -36.95 -67.19 -13.76
C SER A 116 -37.89 -66.63 -14.85
N ASN A 117 -38.00 -67.12 -16.09
CA ASN A 117 -37.37 -68.16 -16.91
C ASN A 117 -37.95 -67.99 -18.35
N SER A 118 -37.39 -68.76 -19.31
CA SER A 118 -37.97 -69.25 -20.59
C SER A 118 -38.15 -68.32 -21.81
N ASP A 119 -37.34 -68.66 -22.83
CA ASP A 119 -37.67 -69.09 -24.21
C ASP A 119 -38.44 -68.24 -25.25
N ASP A 120 -37.87 -68.35 -26.46
CA ASP A 120 -38.42 -68.29 -27.82
C ASP A 120 -38.85 -66.97 -28.51
N ASP A 121 -37.99 -66.62 -29.47
CA ASP A 121 -38.26 -66.41 -30.91
C ASP A 121 -38.91 -65.09 -31.43
N LYS A 122 -38.38 -64.70 -32.60
CA LYS A 122 -38.82 -63.71 -33.61
C LYS A 122 -38.35 -62.24 -33.52
N SER A 123 -37.32 -61.99 -34.34
CA SER A 123 -37.19 -60.96 -35.41
C SER A 123 -37.87 -59.60 -35.21
N GLU A 124 -37.18 -58.45 -35.35
CA GLU A 124 -36.92 -57.89 -36.68
C GLU A 124 -35.72 -56.90 -36.77
N LYS A 125 -34.83 -57.25 -37.70
CA LYS A 125 -33.91 -56.50 -38.60
C LYS A 125 -33.27 -55.14 -38.19
N ARG A 126 -31.94 -55.23 -38.07
CA ARG A 126 -30.89 -54.19 -38.14
C ARG A 126 -30.81 -53.45 -39.50
N PRO A 127 -30.10 -52.30 -39.53
CA PRO A 127 -29.04 -52.13 -40.52
C PRO A 127 -27.63 -51.99 -39.91
N LYS A 128 -26.70 -52.60 -40.66
CA LYS A 128 -25.23 -52.68 -40.56
C LYS A 128 -24.60 -51.27 -40.61
N ARG A 129 -23.36 -50.96 -40.22
CA ARG A 129 -22.13 -51.63 -39.74
C ARG A 129 -21.21 -50.47 -39.31
N LYS A 130 -20.37 -50.63 -38.27
CA LYS A 130 -18.94 -50.24 -38.32
C LYS A 130 -18.23 -50.88 -37.13
N LEU A 131 -17.22 -51.69 -37.44
CA LEU A 131 -16.28 -52.23 -36.47
C LEU A 131 -15.51 -51.04 -35.87
N LEU A 132 -15.68 -50.76 -34.58
CA LEU A 132 -14.74 -49.94 -33.81
C LEU A 132 -13.83 -50.89 -33.03
N THR A 133 -12.87 -51.49 -33.73
CA THR A 133 -11.66 -52.01 -33.12
C THR A 133 -10.86 -50.83 -32.56
N LYS A 134 -10.97 -50.61 -31.24
CA LYS A 134 -9.90 -50.21 -30.31
C LYS A 134 -10.56 -49.70 -29.03
N VAL A 135 -10.43 -50.48 -27.97
CA VAL A 135 -10.46 -49.92 -26.61
C VAL A 135 -9.34 -48.88 -26.59
N GLU A 136 -9.69 -47.61 -26.42
CA GLU A 136 -8.70 -46.56 -26.19
C GLU A 136 -7.97 -46.85 -24.88
N THR A 137 -6.87 -47.57 -24.97
CA THR A 137 -5.78 -47.49 -24.00
C THR A 137 -5.10 -46.13 -24.18
N SER A 138 -5.76 -45.08 -23.71
CA SER A 138 -5.06 -43.93 -23.17
C SER A 138 -6.02 -43.10 -22.31
N MET A 139 -6.09 -43.38 -21.02
CA MET A 139 -6.17 -42.27 -20.09
C MET A 139 -4.86 -41.50 -20.25
N LYS A 140 -4.80 -40.57 -21.22
CA LYS A 140 -3.79 -39.52 -21.17
C LYS A 140 -4.15 -38.71 -19.95
N GLN A 141 -3.35 -38.83 -18.90
CA GLN A 141 -3.35 -37.89 -17.80
C GLN A 141 -3.37 -36.49 -18.44
N SER A 142 -4.42 -35.70 -18.16
CA SER A 142 -4.44 -34.31 -18.59
C SER A 142 -3.13 -33.68 -18.12
N GLN A 143 -2.47 -32.90 -18.97
CA GLN A 143 -1.27 -32.17 -18.56
C GLN A 143 -1.60 -31.44 -17.26
N LEU A 144 -1.01 -31.88 -16.16
CA LEU A 144 -1.12 -31.18 -14.88
C LEU A 144 -0.59 -29.77 -15.15
N LYS A 145 -1.44 -28.75 -14.97
CA LYS A 145 -0.97 -27.37 -14.88
C LYS A 145 -0.14 -27.28 -13.61
N VAL A 146 1.17 -27.48 -13.75
CA VAL A 146 2.12 -27.33 -12.66
C VAL A 146 2.45 -25.86 -12.53
N PHE A 147 1.95 -25.24 -11.48
CA PHE A 147 2.38 -23.92 -11.06
C PHE A 147 3.56 -24.08 -10.10
N ARG A 148 4.59 -23.25 -10.24
CA ARG A 148 5.51 -23.01 -9.10
C ARG A 148 4.65 -22.43 -7.97
N GLY A 149 4.93 -22.71 -6.69
CA GLY A 149 4.09 -22.22 -5.58
C GLY A 149 3.80 -20.71 -5.61
N ILE A 150 4.75 -19.93 -6.14
CA ILE A 150 4.66 -18.47 -6.36
C ILE A 150 3.74 -18.05 -7.53
N ASN A 151 3.31 -18.99 -8.38
CA ASN A 151 2.50 -18.73 -9.57
C ASN A 151 1.10 -19.36 -9.48
N VAL A 152 0.70 -19.82 -8.29
CA VAL A 152 -0.66 -20.30 -8.07
C VAL A 152 -1.60 -19.09 -8.12
N PRO A 153 -2.54 -19.03 -9.07
CA PRO A 153 -3.49 -17.93 -9.14
C PRO A 153 -4.46 -17.99 -7.95
N PHE A 154 -4.89 -16.83 -7.47
CA PHE A 154 -5.99 -16.77 -6.51
C PHE A 154 -7.28 -17.26 -7.17
N THR A 155 -8.11 -17.93 -6.38
CA THR A 155 -9.51 -18.18 -6.77
C THR A 155 -10.31 -16.88 -6.72
N PRO A 156 -11.42 -16.75 -7.48
CA PRO A 156 -12.28 -15.57 -7.44
C PRO A 156 -12.72 -15.19 -6.01
N GLU A 157 -13.00 -16.19 -5.17
CA GLU A 157 -13.38 -15.99 -3.77
C GLU A 157 -12.22 -15.44 -2.93
N GLN A 158 -10.99 -15.90 -3.16
CA GLN A 158 -9.80 -15.39 -2.48
C GLN A 158 -9.45 -13.97 -2.93
N GLU A 159 -9.58 -13.66 -4.23
CA GLU A 159 -9.40 -12.30 -4.73
C GLU A 159 -10.36 -11.31 -4.03
N GLU A 160 -11.62 -11.70 -3.88
CA GLU A 160 -12.63 -10.88 -3.22
C GLU A 160 -12.32 -10.64 -1.73
N ILE A 161 -11.82 -11.65 -1.03
CA ILE A 161 -11.39 -11.52 0.37
C ILE A 161 -10.21 -10.54 0.49
N VAL A 162 -9.20 -10.67 -0.39
CA VAL A 162 -8.02 -9.81 -0.40
C VAL A 162 -8.41 -8.36 -0.68
N ARG A 163 -9.26 -8.11 -1.69
CA ARG A 163 -9.74 -6.76 -2.02
C ARG A 163 -10.47 -6.11 -0.84
N LYS A 164 -11.35 -6.85 -0.16
CA LYS A 164 -12.05 -6.35 1.05
C LYS A 164 -11.09 -6.03 2.19
N GLN A 165 -10.07 -6.86 2.38
CA GLN A 165 -9.08 -6.63 3.44
C GLN A 165 -8.20 -5.41 3.15
N PHE A 166 -7.82 -5.18 1.89
CA PHE A 166 -7.10 -3.97 1.46
C PHE A 166 -7.91 -2.70 1.72
N LEU A 167 -9.22 -2.71 1.40
CA LEU A 167 -10.11 -1.59 1.69
C LEU A 167 -10.18 -1.30 3.19
N ARG A 168 -10.36 -2.35 4.01
CA ARG A 168 -10.40 -2.21 5.47
C ARG A 168 -9.10 -1.66 6.04
N ALA A 169 -7.96 -2.13 5.56
CA ALA A 169 -6.64 -1.64 5.98
C ALA A 169 -6.44 -0.17 5.58
N THR A 170 -6.83 0.19 4.36
CA THR A 170 -6.76 1.58 3.86
C THR A 170 -7.54 2.53 4.76
N ILE A 171 -8.78 2.17 5.11
CA ILE A 171 -9.63 2.97 6.00
C ILE A 171 -9.05 3.01 7.42
N SER A 172 -8.71 1.84 7.97
CA SER A 172 -8.23 1.73 9.36
C SER A 172 -6.91 2.46 9.61
N ALA A 173 -6.02 2.50 8.62
CA ALA A 173 -4.72 3.17 8.70
C ALA A 173 -4.76 4.59 8.14
N ASN A 174 -5.93 5.08 7.70
CA ASN A 174 -6.14 6.39 7.08
C ASN A 174 -5.15 6.68 5.92
N LEU A 175 -4.99 5.69 5.03
CA LEU A 175 -4.06 5.80 3.89
C LEU A 175 -4.76 6.41 2.66
N PRO A 176 -4.09 7.26 1.87
CA PRO A 176 -4.64 7.79 0.62
C PRO A 176 -4.75 6.67 -0.41
N PHE A 177 -5.85 6.59 -1.18
CA PHE A 177 -6.14 5.46 -2.07
C PHE A 177 -5.01 5.07 -3.04
N GLN A 178 -4.15 6.01 -3.44
CA GLN A 178 -2.98 5.77 -4.30
C GLN A 178 -1.89 4.90 -3.68
N TRP A 179 -1.93 4.63 -2.37
CA TRP A 179 -0.87 3.87 -1.69
C TRP A 179 -0.71 2.44 -2.23
N VAL A 180 -1.78 1.85 -2.78
CA VAL A 180 -1.76 0.48 -3.34
C VAL A 180 -0.95 0.37 -4.64
N ASP A 181 -0.76 1.49 -5.35
CA ASP A 181 -0.02 1.58 -6.61
C ASP A 181 1.45 2.02 -6.40
N ASN A 182 1.87 2.26 -5.16
CA ASN A 182 3.24 2.67 -4.87
C ASN A 182 4.22 1.50 -5.16
N PRO A 183 5.31 1.71 -5.92
CA PRO A 183 6.25 0.65 -6.29
C PRO A 183 6.86 -0.11 -5.10
N GLU A 184 7.19 0.58 -4.01
CA GLU A 184 7.75 -0.04 -2.80
C GLU A 184 6.70 -0.87 -2.05
N VAL A 185 5.44 -0.42 -2.06
CA VAL A 185 4.31 -1.18 -1.50
C VAL A 185 4.05 -2.45 -2.32
N MET A 186 4.13 -2.37 -3.65
CA MET A 186 4.00 -3.54 -4.51
C MET A 186 5.14 -4.55 -4.29
N ILE A 187 6.38 -4.07 -4.16
CA ILE A 187 7.55 -4.90 -3.81
C ILE A 187 7.35 -5.57 -2.46
N LEU A 188 6.85 -4.83 -1.47
CA LEU A 188 6.52 -5.35 -0.15
C LEU A 188 5.49 -6.50 -0.22
N PHE A 189 4.42 -6.37 -1.03
CA PHE A 189 3.46 -7.46 -1.26
C PHE A 189 4.05 -8.66 -2.01
N LEU A 190 5.00 -8.45 -2.90
CA LEU A 190 5.72 -9.53 -3.58
C LEU A 190 6.65 -10.30 -2.62
N LEU A 191 7.22 -9.62 -1.61
CA LEU A 191 7.99 -10.23 -0.53
C LEU A 191 7.11 -11.06 0.43
N PHE A 192 5.82 -10.74 0.56
CA PHE A 192 4.88 -11.35 1.51
C PHE A 192 4.47 -12.83 1.23
N ARG A 193 5.07 -13.52 0.27
CA ARG A 193 4.71 -14.91 -0.04
C ARG A 193 5.22 -15.92 1.02
N SER A 194 4.30 -16.28 1.91
CA SER A 194 4.22 -17.44 2.84
C SER A 194 5.13 -17.53 4.07
N THR A 195 6.23 -16.78 4.20
CA THR A 195 7.09 -16.82 5.43
C THR A 195 7.48 -15.44 5.95
N ALA A 196 6.71 -14.41 5.60
CA ALA A 196 7.09 -13.04 5.87
C ALA A 196 7.01 -12.63 7.35
N GLY A 197 6.21 -13.31 8.16
CA GLY A 197 6.19 -13.10 9.61
C GLY A 197 7.53 -13.40 10.28
N ASP A 198 8.34 -14.29 9.69
CA ASP A 198 9.64 -14.72 10.23
C ASP A 198 10.78 -13.74 9.90
N VAL A 199 10.55 -12.80 8.97
CA VAL A 199 11.56 -11.85 8.47
C VAL A 199 11.12 -10.38 8.55
N MET A 200 9.91 -10.13 9.06
CA MET A 200 9.40 -8.77 9.25
C MET A 200 10.23 -8.07 10.34
N PRO A 201 10.94 -6.96 10.00
CA PRO A 201 11.72 -6.25 10.97
C PRO A 201 10.80 -5.60 12.01
N GLU A 202 11.19 -5.68 13.28
CA GLU A 202 10.48 -4.96 14.34
C GLU A 202 10.56 -3.46 14.08
N ARG A 203 9.58 -2.71 14.59
CA ARG A 203 9.60 -1.23 14.54
C ARG A 203 10.93 -0.63 15.02
N ARG A 204 11.60 -1.26 15.99
CA ARG A 204 12.90 -0.84 16.53
C ARG A 204 14.06 -1.10 15.58
N GLN A 205 14.00 -2.18 14.80
CA GLN A 205 14.98 -2.47 13.76
C GLN A 205 14.81 -1.52 12.58
N ILE A 206 13.56 -1.19 12.21
CA ILE A 206 13.26 -0.18 11.18
C ILE A 206 13.72 1.20 11.63
N SER A 207 13.33 1.67 12.82
CA SER A 207 13.65 3.01 13.31
C SER A 207 15.07 3.19 13.84
N GLY A 208 15.91 2.14 13.77
CA GLY A 208 17.28 2.12 14.24
C GLY A 208 18.18 1.58 13.14
N GLN A 209 18.68 0.35 13.34
CA GLN A 209 19.70 -0.24 12.48
C GLN A 209 19.42 -0.13 10.98
N LEU A 210 18.21 -0.46 10.50
CA LEU A 210 17.92 -0.44 9.06
C LEU A 210 17.91 0.98 8.49
N LEU A 211 17.42 1.96 9.26
CA LEU A 211 17.45 3.36 8.87
C LEU A 211 18.89 3.89 8.89
N ASP A 212 19.67 3.53 9.91
CA ASP A 212 21.08 3.92 10.04
C ASP A 212 21.93 3.35 8.88
N ASP A 213 21.74 2.07 8.55
CA ASP A 213 22.42 1.39 7.44
C ASP A 213 22.04 2.03 6.09
N ALA A 214 20.76 2.34 5.88
CA ALA A 214 20.29 3.02 4.68
C ALA A 214 20.87 4.44 4.57
N ASN A 215 20.90 5.19 5.67
CA ASN A 215 21.50 6.51 5.72
C ASN A 215 23.00 6.45 5.42
N MET A 216 23.73 5.51 6.04
CA MET A 216 25.15 5.30 5.77
C MET A 216 25.44 5.04 4.29
N GLU A 217 24.65 4.17 3.64
CA GLU A 217 24.82 3.87 2.22
C GLU A 217 24.52 5.08 1.33
N VAL A 218 23.44 5.82 1.62
CA VAL A 218 23.11 7.06 0.90
C VAL A 218 24.19 8.12 1.10
N THR A 219 24.62 8.37 2.34
CA THR A 219 25.71 9.32 2.65
C THR A 219 27.00 8.92 1.93
N LYS A 220 27.36 7.63 1.90
CA LYS A 220 28.55 7.15 1.19
C LYS A 220 28.48 7.45 -0.30
N ARG A 221 27.31 7.25 -0.93
CA ARG A 221 27.09 7.61 -2.35
C ARG A 221 27.19 9.11 -2.56
N LEU A 222 26.55 9.92 -1.71
CA LEU A 222 26.61 11.38 -1.78
C LEU A 222 28.05 11.90 -1.65
N LYS A 223 28.85 11.36 -0.71
CA LYS A 223 30.28 11.69 -0.62
C LYS A 223 31.03 11.41 -1.92
N GLY A 224 30.71 10.33 -2.62
CA GLY A 224 31.32 10.02 -3.91
C GLY A 224 30.96 11.03 -5.01
N VAL A 225 29.73 11.57 -4.99
CA VAL A 225 29.22 12.53 -5.98
C VAL A 225 29.67 13.96 -5.68
N LEU A 226 29.75 14.34 -4.41
CA LEU A 226 29.95 15.73 -3.98
C LEU A 226 31.41 16.10 -3.71
N ARG A 227 32.30 15.11 -3.57
CA ARG A 227 33.70 15.35 -3.19
C ARG A 227 34.45 16.13 -4.25
N GLY A 228 35.02 17.27 -3.86
CA GLY A 228 35.80 18.16 -4.72
C GLY A 228 34.96 19.03 -5.65
N GLU A 229 33.63 18.94 -5.58
CA GLU A 229 32.72 19.76 -6.37
C GLU A 229 32.52 21.13 -5.73
N TYR A 230 32.09 22.09 -6.54
CA TYR A 230 31.63 23.40 -6.06
C TYR A 230 30.12 23.38 -5.92
N ALA A 231 29.62 23.76 -4.74
CA ALA A 231 28.21 23.63 -4.42
C ALA A 231 27.56 24.91 -3.87
N VAL A 232 26.24 24.96 -4.03
CA VAL A 232 25.37 25.97 -3.45
C VAL A 232 24.54 25.33 -2.35
N ILE A 233 24.50 25.97 -1.18
CA ILE A 233 23.56 25.60 -0.12
C ILE A 233 22.31 26.47 -0.23
N ALA A 234 21.15 25.84 -0.14
CA ALA A 234 19.86 26.48 0.06
C ALA A 234 19.26 25.99 1.38
N ALA A 235 19.01 26.92 2.31
CA ALA A 235 18.37 26.65 3.60
C ALA A 235 16.92 27.17 3.56
N ASP A 236 15.96 26.27 3.77
CA ASP A 236 14.53 26.60 3.77
C ASP A 236 13.88 26.21 5.11
N GLY A 237 13.24 27.20 5.75
CA GLY A 237 12.66 27.07 7.07
C GLY A 237 11.14 27.00 7.04
N TRP A 238 10.55 25.96 7.64
CA TRP A 238 9.10 25.86 7.82
C TRP A 238 8.74 25.40 9.24
N LYS A 239 7.45 25.47 9.57
CA LYS A 239 6.90 24.84 10.78
C LYS A 239 6.15 23.58 10.40
N ASP A 240 6.41 22.48 11.11
CA ASP A 240 5.60 21.27 10.99
C ASP A 240 4.24 21.42 11.70
N ASP A 241 3.39 20.40 11.56
CA ASP A 241 2.07 20.37 12.21
C ASP A 241 2.15 20.37 13.75
N SER A 242 3.29 19.92 14.30
CA SER A 242 3.60 19.98 15.74
C SER A 242 4.17 21.34 16.17
N ARG A 243 4.22 22.32 15.25
CA ARG A 243 4.75 23.67 15.43
C ARG A 243 6.26 23.73 15.70
N ASN A 244 6.99 22.66 15.38
CA ASN A 244 8.45 22.67 15.39
C ASN A 244 8.95 23.48 14.19
N ALA A 245 9.87 24.40 14.42
CA ALA A 245 10.66 25.03 13.38
C ALA A 245 11.69 24.02 12.87
N ILE A 246 11.62 23.70 11.59
CA ILE A 246 12.54 22.80 10.88
C ILE A 246 13.20 23.62 9.77
N ASN A 247 14.49 23.39 9.57
CA ASN A 247 15.24 23.97 8.47
C ASN A 247 15.83 22.85 7.61
N GLY A 248 15.41 22.79 6.35
CA GLY A 248 15.95 21.86 5.37
C GLY A 248 17.17 22.46 4.71
N VAL A 249 18.29 21.73 4.75
CA VAL A 249 19.54 22.13 4.12
C VAL A 249 19.73 21.31 2.86
N ASN A 250 19.62 21.98 1.73
CA ASN A 250 19.77 21.38 0.42
C ASN A 250 21.09 21.84 -0.20
N LEU A 251 21.78 20.91 -0.87
CA LEU A 251 23.03 21.15 -1.55
C LEU A 251 22.88 20.88 -3.04
N SER A 252 23.27 21.85 -3.86
CA SER A 252 23.11 21.79 -5.32
C SER A 252 24.46 21.74 -6.02
N VAL A 253 24.67 20.73 -6.87
CA VAL A 253 25.89 20.51 -7.68
C VAL A 253 25.49 20.06 -9.08
N GLY A 254 26.05 20.68 -10.12
CA GLY A 254 25.85 20.26 -11.51
C GLY A 254 24.38 20.25 -11.97
N GLY A 255 23.54 21.13 -11.41
CA GLY A 255 22.11 21.20 -11.69
C GLY A 255 21.27 20.10 -11.02
N LYS A 256 21.81 19.42 -10.00
CA LYS A 256 21.08 18.47 -9.16
C LYS A 256 21.13 18.89 -7.71
N THR A 257 20.01 18.69 -7.01
CA THR A 257 19.86 19.10 -5.62
C THR A 257 19.68 17.88 -4.72
N TYR A 258 20.35 17.91 -3.57
CA TYR A 258 20.36 16.84 -2.58
C TYR A 258 20.01 17.42 -1.21
N LEU A 259 19.00 16.84 -0.54
CA LEU A 259 18.73 17.14 0.86
C LEU A 259 19.84 16.48 1.71
N ILE A 260 20.61 17.30 2.43
CA ILE A 260 21.77 16.81 3.20
C ILE A 260 21.58 16.89 4.72
N ASP A 261 20.64 17.72 5.20
CA ASP A 261 20.35 17.87 6.63
C ASP A 261 18.92 18.37 6.86
N LEU A 262 18.34 17.99 8.00
CA LEU A 262 17.06 18.50 8.52
C LEU A 262 17.30 18.94 9.97
N ILE A 263 17.40 20.25 10.17
CA ILE A 263 17.80 20.82 11.46
C ILE A 263 16.56 21.27 12.21
N LEU A 264 16.39 20.78 13.43
CA LEU A 264 15.40 21.31 14.36
C LEU A 264 15.85 22.70 14.85
N ALA A 265 15.23 23.74 14.33
CA ALA A 265 15.58 25.14 14.55
C ALA A 265 14.82 25.81 15.70
N ASN A 266 14.11 25.04 16.55
CA ASN A 266 13.32 25.55 17.67
C ASN A 266 14.11 26.46 18.63
N SER A 267 15.39 26.14 18.84
CA SER A 267 16.28 26.86 19.74
C SER A 267 17.04 28.00 19.05
N HIS A 268 16.95 28.14 17.72
CA HIS A 268 17.63 29.20 17.00
C HIS A 268 16.94 30.52 17.33
N ARG A 269 17.69 31.44 17.94
CA ARG A 269 17.22 32.81 18.07
C ARG A 269 17.22 33.42 16.68
N LYS A 270 16.09 34.02 16.27
CA LYS A 270 15.92 34.63 14.94
C LYS A 270 16.63 35.98 14.78
N ASP A 271 17.71 36.20 15.52
CA ASP A 271 18.56 37.37 15.38
C ASP A 271 19.70 37.09 14.39
N GLY A 272 20.23 38.14 13.78
CA GLY A 272 21.24 37.98 12.72
C GLY A 272 22.51 37.26 13.16
N VAL A 273 22.96 37.40 14.41
CA VAL A 273 24.20 36.77 14.90
C VAL A 273 24.00 35.27 15.07
N SER A 274 22.88 34.89 15.68
CA SER A 274 22.49 33.49 15.84
C SER A 274 22.28 32.80 14.49
N MET A 275 21.62 33.48 13.54
CA MET A 275 21.43 32.94 12.19
C MET A 275 22.75 32.79 11.43
N CYS A 276 23.64 33.79 11.51
CA CYS A 276 24.99 33.71 10.94
C CYS A 276 25.75 32.47 11.46
N THR A 277 25.71 32.25 12.78
CA THR A 277 26.35 31.09 13.43
C THR A 277 25.75 29.77 12.96
N ALA A 278 24.42 29.70 12.81
CA ALA A 278 23.74 28.52 12.28
C ALA A 278 24.16 28.23 10.83
N PHE A 279 24.27 29.26 9.99
CA PHE A 279 24.70 29.13 8.59
C PHE A 279 26.16 28.69 8.47
N GLU A 280 27.06 29.24 9.30
CA GLU A 280 28.45 28.77 9.39
C GLU A 280 28.49 27.28 9.70
N GLY A 281 27.73 26.84 10.72
CA GLY A 281 27.65 25.42 11.07
C GLY A 281 27.07 24.52 9.98
N MET A 282 26.15 25.01 9.14
CA MET A 282 25.63 24.25 7.99
C MET A 282 26.71 24.08 6.92
N ILE A 283 27.45 25.15 6.61
CA ILE A 283 28.56 25.12 5.64
C ILE A 283 29.65 24.19 6.14
N ASP A 284 30.12 24.38 7.37
CA ASP A 284 31.22 23.59 7.93
C ASP A 284 30.90 22.10 7.96
N ARG A 285 29.67 21.73 8.38
CA ARG A 285 29.24 20.32 8.31
C ARG A 285 29.21 19.77 6.89
N ALA A 286 28.74 20.56 5.92
CA ALA A 286 28.70 20.11 4.53
C ALA A 286 30.12 19.88 3.98
N GLU A 287 31.04 20.81 4.22
CA GLU A 287 32.44 20.73 3.80
C GLU A 287 33.19 19.58 4.50
N ASP A 288 32.97 19.39 5.81
CA ASP A 288 33.60 18.33 6.59
C ASP A 288 33.10 16.93 6.20
N VAL A 289 31.78 16.75 6.04
CA VAL A 289 31.19 15.44 5.78
C VAL A 289 31.36 15.03 4.33
N TYR A 290 31.10 15.95 3.39
CA TYR A 290 31.04 15.66 1.96
C TYR A 290 32.29 16.07 1.18
N HIS A 291 33.23 16.80 1.80
CA HIS A 291 34.45 17.31 1.16
C HIS A 291 34.16 18.12 -0.11
N VAL A 292 33.07 18.87 -0.07
CA VAL A 292 32.59 19.78 -1.10
C VAL A 292 33.10 21.18 -0.79
N CYS A 293 33.19 22.07 -1.79
CA CYS A 293 33.53 23.48 -1.59
C CYS A 293 32.27 24.33 -1.74
N ILE A 294 31.84 25.00 -0.68
CA ILE A 294 30.64 25.84 -0.73
C ILE A 294 30.99 27.22 -1.28
N VAL A 295 30.37 27.57 -2.41
CA VAL A 295 30.59 28.85 -3.10
C VAL A 295 29.42 29.81 -2.98
N ALA A 296 28.22 29.32 -2.65
CA ALA A 296 27.08 30.17 -2.41
C ALA A 296 26.16 29.64 -1.31
N PHE A 297 25.48 30.57 -0.62
CA PHE A 297 24.49 30.28 0.41
C PHE A 297 23.24 31.13 0.19
N CYS A 298 22.12 30.46 -0.01
CA CYS A 298 20.81 31.05 -0.23
C CYS A 298 19.88 30.69 0.95
N CYS A 299 19.12 31.67 1.43
CA CYS A 299 18.11 31.48 2.46
C CYS A 299 16.95 32.45 2.25
N ASP A 300 15.89 32.29 3.04
CA ASP A 300 14.82 33.27 3.16
C ASP A 300 15.35 34.67 3.50
N ASN A 301 14.52 35.67 3.24
CA ASN A 301 14.89 37.07 3.39
C ASN A 301 14.18 37.74 4.56
N ASP A 302 13.79 36.96 5.58
CA ASP A 302 13.30 37.52 6.83
C ASP A 302 14.41 38.35 7.52
N GLY A 303 14.03 39.20 8.48
CA GLY A 303 14.98 40.16 9.06
C GLY A 303 16.22 39.49 9.68
N GLY A 304 16.03 38.32 10.31
CA GLY A 304 17.10 37.54 10.93
C GLY A 304 18.03 36.90 9.90
N SER A 305 17.49 36.15 8.95
CA SER A 305 18.25 35.48 7.90
C SER A 305 18.93 36.47 6.96
N GLN A 306 18.28 37.59 6.61
CA GLN A 306 18.92 38.63 5.81
C GLN A 306 20.16 39.18 6.50
N ARG A 307 20.05 39.52 7.80
CA ARG A 307 21.19 40.02 8.57
C ARG A 307 22.27 38.95 8.70
N GLY A 308 21.89 37.72 9.05
CA GLY A 308 22.82 36.60 9.22
C GLY A 308 23.58 36.26 7.94
N ARG A 309 22.92 36.27 6.79
CA ARG A 309 23.55 36.06 5.46
C ARG A 309 24.51 37.18 5.10
N LYS A 310 24.16 38.45 5.36
CA LYS A 310 25.07 39.59 5.15
C LYS A 310 26.32 39.45 6.02
N ASP A 311 26.14 39.14 7.30
CA ASP A 311 27.25 38.95 8.24
C ASP A 311 28.11 37.73 7.85
N LEU A 312 27.49 36.64 7.34
CA LEU A 312 28.19 35.46 6.84
C LEU A 312 29.11 35.77 5.66
N VAL A 313 28.63 36.52 4.66
CA VAL A 313 29.44 36.92 3.49
C VAL A 313 30.61 37.83 3.90
N LEU A 314 30.42 38.67 4.91
CA LEU A 314 31.52 39.48 5.47
C LEU A 314 32.60 38.61 6.14
N LYS A 315 32.20 37.53 6.84
CA LYS A 315 33.13 36.58 7.46
C LYS A 315 33.78 35.63 6.45
N ARG A 316 33.07 35.29 5.36
CA ARG A 316 33.52 34.39 4.30
C ARG A 316 33.45 35.09 2.93
N PRO A 317 34.41 35.99 2.59
CA PRO A 317 34.32 36.84 1.40
C PRO A 317 34.31 36.12 0.06
N TRP A 318 34.69 34.83 0.03
CA TRP A 318 34.61 33.99 -1.17
C TRP A 318 33.20 33.44 -1.44
N LEU A 319 32.28 33.59 -0.48
CA LEU A 319 30.92 33.08 -0.55
C LEU A 319 29.96 34.09 -1.18
N PHE A 320 29.20 33.65 -2.18
CA PHE A 320 28.06 34.40 -2.69
C PHE A 320 26.84 34.19 -1.79
N GLY A 321 26.26 35.27 -1.28
CA GLY A 321 25.03 35.20 -0.49
C GLY A 321 23.85 35.87 -1.18
N PRO A 322 23.26 35.33 -2.26
CA PRO A 322 22.08 35.91 -2.90
C PRO A 322 20.83 35.79 -2.02
N PRO A 323 19.87 36.73 -2.10
CA PRO A 323 18.56 36.53 -1.49
C PRO A 323 17.80 35.43 -2.23
N CYS A 324 16.91 34.72 -1.53
CA CYS A 324 16.00 33.80 -2.18
C CYS A 324 15.10 34.56 -3.17
N CYS A 325 15.20 34.18 -4.45
CA CYS A 325 14.44 34.80 -5.54
C CYS A 325 12.93 34.49 -5.44
N ALA A 326 12.57 33.35 -4.83
CA ALA A 326 11.17 33.00 -4.56
C ALA A 326 10.56 33.81 -3.40
N HIS A 327 11.38 34.42 -2.53
CA HIS A 327 10.93 35.28 -1.43
C HIS A 327 11.09 36.78 -1.74
N GLN A 328 11.46 37.17 -2.96
CA GLN A 328 11.42 38.58 -3.33
C GLN A 328 9.95 39.03 -3.41
N LEU A 329 9.61 40.02 -2.59
CA LEU A 329 8.24 40.46 -2.23
C LEU A 329 7.49 41.19 -3.36
N ILE A 330 7.69 40.82 -4.63
CA ILE A 330 7.07 41.48 -5.79
C ILE A 330 5.54 41.52 -5.66
N LEU A 331 4.93 40.47 -5.10
CA LEU A 331 3.49 40.43 -4.86
C LEU A 331 3.03 41.42 -3.79
N GLY A 332 3.77 41.53 -2.68
CA GLY A 332 3.44 42.47 -1.60
C GLY A 332 3.61 43.91 -2.05
N ASP A 333 4.67 44.18 -2.82
CA ASP A 333 4.91 45.49 -3.41
C ASP A 333 3.79 45.85 -4.41
N TYR A 334 3.34 44.90 -5.24
CA TYR A 334 2.20 45.09 -6.15
C TYR A 334 0.93 45.55 -5.42
N PHE A 335 0.53 44.86 -4.35
CA PHE A 335 -0.66 45.27 -3.58
C PHE A 335 -0.45 46.58 -2.82
N THR A 336 0.79 46.89 -2.43
CA THR A 336 1.13 48.18 -1.81
C THR A 336 0.96 49.35 -2.79
N GLU A 337 1.37 49.17 -4.05
CA GLU A 337 1.31 50.20 -5.10
C GLU A 337 -0.03 50.25 -5.85
N ASN A 338 -0.92 49.27 -5.60
CA ASN A 338 -2.20 49.12 -6.28
C ASN A 338 -3.34 48.87 -5.27
N GLU A 339 -3.82 49.95 -4.65
CA GLU A 339 -4.90 49.92 -3.65
C GLU A 339 -6.16 49.20 -4.16
N ASP A 340 -6.65 49.51 -5.37
CA ASP A 340 -7.83 48.82 -5.93
C ASP A 340 -7.62 47.29 -6.04
N ALA A 341 -6.40 46.84 -6.34
CA ALA A 341 -6.09 45.41 -6.39
C ALA A 341 -6.04 44.80 -5.00
N SER A 342 -5.54 45.55 -4.00
CA SER A 342 -5.57 45.15 -2.60
C SER A 342 -7.00 44.97 -2.12
N ASP A 343 -7.86 45.96 -2.34
CA ASP A 343 -9.28 45.93 -1.95
C ASP A 343 -10.00 44.74 -2.60
N THR A 344 -9.80 44.56 -3.91
CA THR A 344 -10.41 43.43 -4.65
C THR A 344 -9.92 42.08 -4.11
N ALA A 345 -8.64 41.97 -3.73
CA ALA A 345 -8.06 40.76 -3.16
C ALA A 345 -8.61 40.47 -1.75
N GLU A 346 -8.84 41.50 -0.94
CA GLU A 346 -9.50 41.38 0.37
C GLU A 346 -10.95 40.92 0.22
N GLU A 347 -11.73 41.54 -0.67
CA GLU A 347 -13.11 41.14 -0.98
C GLU A 347 -13.20 39.69 -1.46
N ALA A 348 -12.30 39.28 -2.37
CA ALA A 348 -12.25 37.90 -2.86
C ALA A 348 -11.87 36.90 -1.76
N THR A 349 -10.94 37.27 -0.87
CA THR A 349 -10.50 36.43 0.26
C THR A 349 -11.63 36.28 1.28
N ASP A 350 -12.32 37.37 1.61
CA ASP A 350 -13.47 37.38 2.51
C ASP A 350 -14.61 36.52 1.95
N LEU A 351 -14.96 36.68 0.67
CA LEU A 351 -15.98 35.88 0.00
C LEU A 351 -15.66 34.37 0.05
N ILE A 352 -14.42 33.98 -0.25
CA ILE A 352 -13.97 32.58 -0.16
C ILE A 352 -14.09 32.08 1.29
N GLY A 353 -13.66 32.89 2.26
CA GLY A 353 -13.75 32.60 3.68
C GLY A 353 -15.19 32.37 4.13
N TRP A 354 -16.11 33.26 3.71
CA TRP A 354 -17.53 33.19 4.01
C TRP A 354 -18.15 31.89 3.47
N ILE A 355 -17.91 31.54 2.20
CA ILE A 355 -18.44 30.30 1.60
C ILE A 355 -17.92 29.07 2.37
N LEU A 356 -16.64 29.04 2.71
CA LEU A 356 -16.03 27.88 3.35
C LEU A 356 -16.41 27.71 4.82
N ASN A 357 -16.68 28.81 5.52
CA ASN A 357 -17.15 28.79 6.91
C ASN A 357 -18.63 28.41 7.04
N HIS A 358 -19.43 28.58 5.99
CA HIS A 358 -20.87 28.28 6.00
C HIS A 358 -21.20 27.03 5.15
N GLY A 359 -21.13 25.85 5.78
CA GLY A 359 -21.32 24.57 5.08
C GLY A 359 -22.64 24.41 4.31
N LEU A 360 -23.76 24.95 4.83
CA LEU A 360 -25.06 24.93 4.15
C LEU A 360 -25.13 25.92 2.99
N VAL A 361 -24.53 27.10 3.12
CA VAL A 361 -24.40 28.06 2.01
C VAL A 361 -23.60 27.42 0.88
N ARG A 362 -22.47 26.79 1.22
CA ARG A 362 -21.63 26.06 0.27
C ARG A 362 -22.38 24.93 -0.44
N SER A 363 -23.29 24.22 0.22
CA SER A 363 -24.07 23.17 -0.44
C SER A 363 -24.98 23.74 -1.52
N VAL A 364 -25.60 24.91 -1.30
CA VAL A 364 -26.40 25.57 -2.33
C VAL A 364 -25.56 25.90 -3.58
N PHE A 365 -24.36 26.44 -3.39
CA PHE A 365 -23.43 26.70 -4.51
C PHE A 365 -22.98 25.41 -5.21
N ASN A 366 -22.71 24.35 -4.44
CA ASN A 366 -22.29 23.06 -4.99
C ASN A 366 -23.40 22.38 -5.80
N GLU A 367 -24.66 22.47 -5.36
CA GLU A 367 -25.82 21.96 -6.09
C GLU A 367 -25.94 22.64 -7.46
N VAL A 368 -25.86 23.98 -7.49
CA VAL A 368 -25.94 24.73 -8.76
C VAL A 368 -24.75 24.42 -9.67
N GLN A 369 -23.54 24.27 -9.13
CA GLN A 369 -22.39 23.81 -9.90
C GLN A 369 -22.63 22.44 -10.53
N ALA A 370 -23.11 21.48 -9.73
CA ALA A 370 -23.38 20.12 -10.20
C ALA A 370 -24.40 20.12 -11.35
N ASP A 371 -25.45 20.94 -11.24
CA ASP A 371 -26.51 21.06 -12.23
C ASP A 371 -26.05 21.62 -13.58
N ILE A 372 -25.13 22.60 -13.57
CA ILE A 372 -24.67 23.26 -14.81
C ILE A 372 -23.38 22.69 -15.39
N SER A 373 -22.68 21.84 -14.64
CA SER A 373 -21.40 21.27 -15.05
C SER A 373 -21.54 20.32 -16.26
N ILE A 374 -20.46 20.23 -17.06
CA ILE A 374 -20.38 19.31 -18.20
C ILE A 374 -19.12 18.42 -18.05
N PRO A 375 -19.26 17.10 -17.86
CA PRO A 375 -20.52 16.39 -17.61
C PRO A 375 -21.16 16.79 -16.26
N PRO A 376 -22.48 16.60 -16.09
CA PRO A 376 -23.17 16.92 -14.84
C PRO A 376 -22.58 16.21 -13.62
N GLY A 377 -22.69 16.86 -12.46
CA GLY A 377 -22.20 16.35 -11.18
C GLY A 377 -20.75 16.73 -10.84
N LYS A 378 -20.06 17.51 -11.67
CA LYS A 378 -18.72 18.01 -11.35
C LYS A 378 -18.81 19.25 -10.46
N ILE A 379 -18.23 19.17 -9.28
CA ILE A 379 -18.16 20.26 -8.31
C ILE A 379 -16.69 20.61 -8.11
N LEU A 380 -16.33 21.89 -8.33
CA LEU A 380 -14.98 22.36 -8.03
C LEU A 380 -14.95 22.90 -6.60
N ALA A 381 -13.88 22.55 -5.86
CA ALA A 381 -13.66 23.11 -4.55
C ALA A 381 -13.21 24.58 -4.65
N PHE A 382 -13.73 25.43 -3.76
CA PHE A 382 -13.13 26.71 -3.43
C PHE A 382 -11.79 26.49 -2.72
N LEU A 383 -10.82 27.35 -2.98
CA LEU A 383 -9.46 27.23 -2.47
C LEU A 383 -9.14 28.43 -1.58
N VAL A 384 -8.48 28.19 -0.45
CA VAL A 384 -8.08 29.25 0.49
C VAL A 384 -6.68 29.71 0.14
N ALA A 385 -6.51 31.03 0.07
CA ALA A 385 -5.20 31.64 -0.02
C ALA A 385 -4.47 31.54 1.33
N ASN A 386 -3.21 31.14 1.30
CA ASN A 386 -2.32 31.12 2.44
C ASN A 386 -1.32 32.28 2.34
N MET A 387 -1.36 33.18 3.33
CA MET A 387 -0.48 34.35 3.44
C MET A 387 1.02 34.04 3.33
N THR A 388 1.44 32.84 3.75
CA THR A 388 2.85 32.40 3.71
C THR A 388 3.28 31.77 2.39
N ARG A 389 2.34 31.52 1.46
CA ARG A 389 2.62 30.90 0.15
C ARG A 389 1.91 31.67 -0.94
N TRP A 390 2.56 32.71 -1.45
CA TRP A 390 1.96 33.73 -2.30
C TRP A 390 1.24 33.23 -3.57
N ASN A 391 1.74 32.16 -4.20
CA ASN A 391 1.07 31.54 -5.36
C ASN A 391 -0.36 31.05 -5.04
N THR A 392 -0.68 30.82 -3.77
CA THR A 392 -2.02 30.39 -3.36
C THR A 392 -3.08 31.48 -3.54
N HIS A 393 -2.72 32.77 -3.50
CA HIS A 393 -3.67 33.85 -3.79
C HIS A 393 -4.12 33.79 -5.25
N PHE A 394 -3.17 33.72 -6.19
CA PHE A 394 -3.48 33.55 -7.61
C PHE A 394 -4.35 32.32 -7.85
N ILE A 395 -3.97 31.15 -7.33
CA ILE A 395 -4.72 29.90 -7.52
C ILE A 395 -6.14 30.00 -6.92
N ALA A 396 -6.28 30.65 -5.76
CA ALA A 396 -7.58 30.84 -5.11
C ALA A 396 -8.48 31.79 -5.91
N PHE A 397 -7.94 32.91 -6.38
CA PHE A 397 -8.67 33.91 -7.17
C PHE A 397 -9.05 33.38 -8.55
N ASP A 398 -8.13 32.69 -9.23
CA ASP A 398 -8.38 32.02 -10.50
C ASP A 398 -9.49 30.97 -10.36
N ARG A 399 -9.44 30.15 -9.29
CA ARG A 399 -10.52 29.20 -8.99
C ARG A 399 -11.84 29.90 -8.67
N LEU A 400 -11.83 31.01 -7.94
CA LEU A 400 -13.05 31.78 -7.68
C LEU A 400 -13.63 32.34 -8.98
N PHE A 401 -12.78 32.79 -9.89
CA PHE A 401 -13.17 33.31 -11.19
C PHE A 401 -13.74 32.21 -12.11
N ASP A 402 -13.15 31.01 -12.13
CA ASP A 402 -13.73 29.82 -12.78
C ASP A 402 -15.14 29.52 -12.27
N LEU A 403 -15.39 29.81 -10.99
CA LEU A 403 -16.66 29.60 -10.30
C LEU A 403 -17.63 30.77 -10.43
N LYS A 404 -17.29 31.83 -11.17
CA LYS A 404 -18.11 33.03 -11.37
C LYS A 404 -19.52 32.70 -11.88
N ASP A 405 -19.62 32.00 -13.00
CA ASP A 405 -20.92 31.71 -13.61
C ASP A 405 -21.84 30.85 -12.73
N PRO A 406 -21.37 29.74 -12.12
CA PRO A 406 -22.20 28.97 -11.19
C PRO A 406 -22.58 29.76 -9.94
N THR A 407 -21.66 30.54 -9.36
CA THR A 407 -21.95 31.32 -8.14
C THR A 407 -22.96 32.43 -8.41
N ARG A 408 -22.81 33.17 -9.51
CA ARG A 408 -23.79 34.17 -9.95
C ARG A 408 -25.15 33.56 -10.22
N ARG A 409 -25.20 32.41 -10.91
CA ARG A 409 -26.46 31.70 -11.14
C ARG A 409 -27.12 31.29 -9.83
N ALA A 410 -26.36 30.81 -8.85
CA ALA A 410 -26.89 30.44 -7.54
C ALA A 410 -27.48 31.66 -6.83
N VAL A 411 -26.83 32.82 -6.89
CA VAL A 411 -27.37 34.06 -6.33
C VAL A 411 -28.66 34.49 -7.05
N ILE A 412 -28.70 34.44 -8.38
CA ILE A 412 -29.90 34.83 -9.15
C ILE A 412 -31.09 33.89 -8.88
N SER A 413 -30.83 32.58 -8.85
CA SER A 413 -31.91 31.58 -8.78
C SER A 413 -32.28 31.15 -7.36
N ARG A 414 -31.37 31.27 -6.40
CA ARG A 414 -31.51 30.71 -5.05
C ARG A 414 -31.09 31.68 -3.93
N ARG A 415 -31.17 33.00 -4.16
CA ARG A 415 -30.81 34.04 -3.17
C ARG A 415 -31.43 33.80 -1.79
N GLN A 416 -32.72 33.50 -1.75
CA GLN A 416 -33.45 33.28 -0.49
C GLN A 416 -32.99 32.01 0.22
N ASP A 417 -32.64 30.96 -0.53
CA ASP A 417 -32.10 29.72 0.04
C ASP A 417 -30.71 29.96 0.66
N ILE A 418 -29.88 30.79 0.02
CA ILE A 418 -28.56 31.19 0.54
C ILE A 418 -28.70 31.95 1.86
N ILE A 419 -29.57 32.96 1.91
CA ILE A 419 -29.83 33.74 3.13
C ILE A 419 -30.37 32.84 4.24
N ALA A 420 -31.37 32.00 3.92
CA ALA A 420 -31.93 31.05 4.88
C ALA A 420 -30.89 30.04 5.38
N ALA A 421 -29.99 29.58 4.52
CA ALA A 421 -28.91 28.65 4.87
C ALA A 421 -27.89 29.27 5.83
N GLN A 422 -27.57 30.57 5.69
CA GLN A 422 -26.69 31.27 6.61
C GLN A 422 -27.34 31.54 7.97
N VAL A 423 -28.59 32.02 7.97
CA VAL A 423 -29.34 32.31 9.21
C VAL A 423 -29.62 31.04 10.01
N GLY A 424 -29.96 29.95 9.30
CA GLY A 424 -30.26 28.66 9.90
C GLY A 424 -31.35 28.75 10.97
N ALA A 425 -31.08 28.18 12.14
CA ALA A 425 -32.01 28.11 13.27
C ALA A 425 -31.82 29.24 14.30
N GLU A 426 -31.10 30.33 13.98
CA GLU A 426 -30.88 31.44 14.91
C GLU A 426 -32.20 32.12 15.30
N LYS A 427 -32.41 32.28 16.61
CA LYS A 427 -33.65 32.81 17.20
C LYS A 427 -33.47 34.24 17.70
N ASN A 428 -32.24 34.66 17.99
CA ASN A 428 -31.95 36.01 18.43
C ASN A 428 -32.12 36.99 17.27
N ARG A 429 -33.05 37.93 17.40
CA ARG A 429 -33.41 38.90 16.34
C ARG A 429 -32.23 39.72 15.84
N GLN A 430 -31.35 40.19 16.72
CA GLN A 430 -30.20 41.03 16.33
C GLN A 430 -29.15 40.22 15.58
N LYS A 431 -28.84 39.00 16.07
CA LYS A 431 -27.89 38.10 15.40
C LYS A 431 -28.42 37.62 14.06
N LYS A 432 -29.71 37.29 14.00
CA LYS A 432 -30.41 36.94 12.77
C LYS A 432 -30.29 38.04 11.73
N GLN A 433 -30.61 39.29 12.08
CA GLN A 433 -30.48 40.42 11.16
C GLN A 433 -29.04 40.56 10.65
N LYS A 434 -28.05 40.46 11.54
CA LYS A 434 -26.64 40.55 11.15
C LYS A 434 -26.23 39.44 10.15
N LEU A 435 -26.72 38.21 10.34
CA LEU A 435 -26.46 37.10 9.41
C LEU A 435 -27.18 37.29 8.07
N GLU A 436 -28.38 37.87 8.07
CA GLU A 436 -29.12 38.22 6.86
C GLU A 436 -28.38 39.32 6.08
N ASP A 437 -27.97 40.38 6.75
CA ASP A 437 -27.25 41.51 6.15
C ASP A 437 -25.92 41.02 5.56
N ASP A 438 -25.17 40.20 6.30
CA ASP A 438 -23.90 39.60 5.84
C ASP A 438 -24.10 38.71 4.59
N ALA A 439 -25.13 37.86 4.58
CA ALA A 439 -25.48 37.04 3.42
C ALA A 439 -25.83 37.90 2.20
N VAL A 440 -26.59 38.99 2.43
CA VAL A 440 -27.01 39.93 1.39
C VAL A 440 -25.80 40.65 0.80
N THR A 441 -24.89 41.16 1.63
CA THR A 441 -23.65 41.82 1.17
C THR A 441 -22.82 40.90 0.27
N HIS A 442 -22.61 39.63 0.67
CA HIS A 442 -21.89 38.67 -0.16
C HIS A 442 -22.63 38.35 -1.47
N CYS A 443 -23.96 38.24 -1.43
CA CYS A 443 -24.76 38.05 -2.64
C CYS A 443 -24.72 39.27 -3.58
N GLU A 444 -24.64 40.48 -3.05
CA GLU A 444 -24.47 41.71 -3.84
C GLU A 444 -23.10 41.76 -4.50
N LEU A 445 -22.03 41.43 -3.76
CA LEU A 445 -20.68 41.33 -4.30
C LEU A 445 -20.58 40.30 -5.43
N ILE A 446 -21.21 39.12 -5.26
CA ILE A 446 -21.25 38.08 -6.32
C ILE A 446 -22.00 38.59 -7.55
N ASP A 447 -23.07 39.38 -7.41
CA ASP A 447 -23.81 39.89 -8.57
C ASP A 447 -23.13 41.09 -9.24
N ASP A 448 -22.21 41.76 -8.54
CA ASP A 448 -21.49 42.92 -9.07
C ASP A 448 -20.54 42.54 -10.22
N GLY A 449 -20.85 43.03 -11.42
CA GLY A 449 -19.98 42.90 -12.58
C GLY A 449 -18.69 43.71 -12.50
N GLY A 450 -18.61 44.71 -11.61
CA GLY A 450 -17.39 45.46 -11.28
C GLY A 450 -16.35 44.57 -10.61
N PHE A 451 -16.71 43.99 -9.48
CA PHE A 451 -15.90 43.02 -8.72
C PHE A 451 -15.25 41.98 -9.64
N TRP A 452 -16.03 41.28 -10.48
CA TRP A 452 -15.46 40.25 -11.35
C TRP A 452 -14.48 40.79 -12.41
N ARG A 453 -14.67 42.01 -12.90
CA ARG A 453 -13.74 42.62 -13.86
C ARG A 453 -12.44 43.01 -13.17
N HIS A 454 -12.52 43.58 -11.97
CA HIS A 454 -11.34 43.91 -11.19
C HIS A 454 -10.59 42.64 -10.76
N LEU A 455 -11.30 41.62 -10.29
CA LEU A 455 -10.71 40.33 -9.92
C LEU A 455 -9.97 39.71 -11.11
N LYS A 456 -10.51 39.79 -12.32
CA LYS A 456 -9.81 39.33 -13.53
C LYS A 456 -8.54 40.13 -13.79
N SER A 457 -8.58 41.46 -13.65
CA SER A 457 -7.38 42.30 -13.78
C SER A 457 -6.32 41.91 -12.76
N VAL A 458 -6.70 41.68 -11.51
CA VAL A 458 -5.77 41.21 -10.46
C VAL A 458 -5.17 39.87 -10.87
N ILE A 459 -5.98 38.89 -11.29
CA ILE A 459 -5.49 37.58 -11.76
C ILE A 459 -4.47 37.73 -12.90
N ASP A 460 -4.75 38.59 -13.89
CA ASP A 460 -3.88 38.85 -15.03
C ASP A 460 -2.54 39.48 -14.61
N ASP A 461 -2.54 40.35 -13.59
CA ASP A 461 -1.32 40.92 -13.03
C ASP A 461 -0.54 39.90 -12.17
N LEU A 462 -1.24 39.06 -11.42
CA LEU A 462 -0.63 38.04 -10.57
C LEU A 462 -0.01 36.89 -11.35
N GLU A 463 -0.57 36.54 -12.52
CA GLU A 463 -0.11 35.42 -13.34
C GLU A 463 1.40 35.49 -13.68
N PRO A 464 1.94 36.58 -14.29
CA PRO A 464 3.36 36.65 -14.61
C PRO A 464 4.26 36.63 -13.36
N ILE A 465 3.80 37.20 -12.24
CA ILE A 465 4.53 37.14 -10.96
C ILE A 465 4.60 35.69 -10.48
N CYS A 466 3.47 34.97 -10.48
CA CYS A 466 3.39 33.58 -10.01
C CYS A 466 4.14 32.60 -10.91
N LEU A 467 4.12 32.83 -12.23
CA LEU A 467 4.95 32.08 -13.18
C LEU A 467 6.43 32.27 -12.86
N GLY A 468 6.86 33.50 -12.62
CA GLY A 468 8.23 33.79 -12.22
C GLY A 468 8.62 33.16 -10.89
N LEU A 469 7.72 33.19 -9.90
CA LEU A 469 7.92 32.51 -8.61
C LEU A 469 8.05 31.00 -8.78
N ASN A 470 7.18 30.37 -9.58
CA ASN A 470 7.26 28.93 -9.87
C ASN A 470 8.58 28.56 -10.56
N MET A 471 9.05 29.37 -11.51
CA MET A 471 10.36 29.18 -12.13
C MET A 471 11.49 29.36 -11.10
N ASN A 472 11.40 30.33 -10.20
CA ASN A 472 12.42 30.59 -9.18
C ASN A 472 12.48 29.53 -8.06
N GLN A 473 11.42 28.72 -7.88
CA GLN A 473 11.34 27.66 -6.87
C GLN A 473 11.89 26.31 -7.36
N THR A 474 12.09 26.14 -8.67
CA THR A 474 12.58 24.86 -9.21
C THR A 474 14.05 24.64 -8.85
N ASP A 475 14.41 23.38 -8.61
CA ASP A 475 15.78 22.95 -8.31
C ASP A 475 16.73 23.08 -9.52
N ALA A 476 16.16 23.21 -10.71
CA ALA A 476 16.89 23.46 -11.95
C ALA A 476 17.17 24.95 -12.23
N MET A 477 16.69 25.87 -11.37
CA MET A 477 16.79 27.30 -11.63
C MET A 477 18.26 27.77 -11.60
N ARG A 478 18.65 28.56 -12.61
CA ARG A 478 19.96 29.21 -12.65
C ARG A 478 19.88 30.71 -12.43
N PRO A 479 20.95 31.35 -11.92
CA PRO A 479 20.98 32.80 -11.73
C PRO A 479 20.70 33.62 -13.01
N ASP A 480 21.15 33.17 -14.18
CA ASP A 480 20.85 33.83 -15.46
C ASP A 480 19.35 33.80 -15.80
N GLN A 481 18.67 32.69 -15.49
CA GLN A 481 17.24 32.55 -15.70
C GLN A 481 16.43 33.39 -14.70
N ALA A 482 16.92 33.55 -13.47
CA ALA A 482 16.29 34.42 -12.48
C ALA A 482 16.28 35.89 -12.96
N LEU A 483 17.39 36.36 -13.53
CA LEU A 483 17.47 37.68 -14.13
C LEU A 483 16.51 37.85 -15.31
N LEU A 484 16.40 36.84 -16.19
CA LEU A 484 15.45 36.86 -17.30
C LEU A 484 13.99 36.89 -16.81
N THR A 485 13.70 36.19 -15.72
CA THR A 485 12.38 36.19 -15.08
C THR A 485 12.02 37.59 -14.59
N PHE A 486 12.93 38.26 -13.87
CA PHE A 486 12.71 39.64 -13.42
C PHE A 486 12.58 40.61 -14.59
N ALA A 487 13.39 40.46 -15.65
CA ALA A 487 13.25 41.28 -16.85
C ALA A 487 11.88 41.08 -17.54
N GLY A 488 11.39 39.84 -17.60
CA GLY A 488 10.06 39.54 -18.14
C GLY A 488 8.93 40.20 -17.34
N ILE A 489 8.98 40.09 -16.01
CA ILE A 489 8.03 40.74 -15.10
C ILE A 489 8.08 42.27 -15.28
N PHE A 490 9.28 42.85 -15.30
CA PHE A 490 9.47 44.29 -15.51
C PHE A 490 8.88 44.77 -16.84
N LEU A 491 9.17 44.08 -17.95
CA LEU A 491 8.65 44.44 -19.27
C LEU A 491 7.13 44.29 -19.38
N TYR A 492 6.53 43.37 -18.62
CA TYR A 492 5.08 43.23 -18.50
C TYR A 492 4.48 44.46 -17.81
N PHE A 493 4.96 44.78 -16.61
CA PHE A 493 4.41 45.88 -15.81
C PHE A 493 4.74 47.27 -16.37
N GLN A 494 5.83 47.43 -17.13
CA GLN A 494 6.12 48.70 -17.83
C GLN A 494 4.98 49.14 -18.77
N LYS A 495 4.17 48.20 -19.25
CA LYS A 495 3.01 48.46 -20.13
C LYS A 495 1.69 48.54 -19.38
N HIS A 496 1.73 48.47 -18.04
CA HIS A 496 0.55 48.45 -17.21
C HIS A 496 -0.23 49.78 -17.33
N SER A 497 -1.56 49.70 -17.26
CA SER A 497 -2.43 50.86 -17.48
C SER A 497 -2.33 51.90 -16.35
N LYS A 498 -2.03 51.46 -15.12
CA LYS A 498 -1.78 52.34 -13.97
C LYS A 498 -0.34 52.82 -13.93
N PRO A 499 -0.10 54.15 -13.93
CA PRO A 499 1.25 54.71 -13.91
C PRO A 499 2.07 54.40 -12.65
N SER A 500 1.45 54.23 -11.47
CA SER A 500 2.19 53.84 -10.25
C SER A 500 2.87 52.49 -10.45
N VAL A 501 2.07 51.48 -10.80
CA VAL A 501 2.54 50.11 -11.10
C VAL A 501 3.53 50.07 -12.27
N ALA A 502 3.34 50.91 -13.30
CA ALA A 502 4.21 50.90 -14.48
C ALA A 502 5.59 51.53 -14.24
N ASN A 503 5.70 52.46 -13.29
CA ASN A 503 6.95 53.17 -13.02
C ASN A 503 7.82 52.47 -11.96
N GLY A 504 7.30 51.44 -11.29
CA GLY A 504 8.01 50.73 -10.23
C GLY A 504 7.77 51.38 -8.89
#